data_AF-A0A285U6C6-F1
#
_entry.id   AF-A0A285U6C6-F1
#
_cell.length_a   1.000
_cell.length_b   1.000
_cell.length_c   1.000
_cell.angle_alpha   90.00
_cell.angle_beta   90.00
_cell.angle_gamma   90.00
#
_symmetry.space_group_name_H-M   'P 1'
#
loop_
_entity.id
_entity.type
_entity.pdbx_description
1 polymer ?
#
loop_
_entity_poly.entity_id
_entity_poly.type
_entity_poly.pdbx_seq_one_letter_code
_entity_poly.pdbx_strand_id
1 'polypeptide(L)' 'MSNYQEGYDYYVLKCKEFGIEPINLYHYLKSLSEEQLAAYNDRADR' A
#
# COMPACT_ATOMS: atom_id res chain seq x y z
N MET A 1 4.90 8.22 10.42
CA MET A 1 4.09 8.37 9.19
C MET A 1 3.66 6.98 8.78
N SER A 2 2.36 6.77 8.64
CA SER A 2 1.71 5.45 8.55
C SER A 2 2.36 4.52 7.51
N ASN A 3 2.72 3.30 7.90
CA ASN A 3 3.33 2.27 7.01
C ASN A 3 2.53 2.04 5.71
N TYR A 4 1.23 2.36 5.75
CA TYR A 4 0.33 2.32 4.60
C TYR A 4 0.70 3.30 3.49
N GLN A 5 1.20 4.50 3.84
CA GLN A 5 1.59 5.51 2.85
C GLN A 5 2.86 5.09 2.10
N GLU A 6 3.85 4.52 2.79
CA GLU A 6 5.06 3.99 2.14
C GLU A 6 4.74 2.84 1.16
N GLY A 7 3.88 1.91 1.58
CA GLY A 7 3.42 0.82 0.70
C GLY A 7 2.71 1.33 -0.55
N TYR A 8 1.87 2.36 -0.37
CA TYR A 8 1.17 3.01 -1.47
C TYR A 8 2.10 3.79 -2.40
N ASP A 9 3.07 4.52 -1.86
CA ASP A 9 4.04 5.28 -2.66
C ASP A 9 4.89 4.34 -3.52
N TYR A 10 5.29 3.18 -2.97
CA TYR A 10 5.97 2.13 -3.73
C TYR A 10 5.08 1.55 -4.83
N TYR A 11 3.80 1.28 -4.54
CA TYR A 11 2.83 0.85 -5.54
C TYR A 11 2.68 1.88 -6.68
N VAL A 12 2.53 3.17 -6.35
CA VAL A 12 2.43 4.26 -7.33
C VAL A 12 3.68 4.35 -8.20
N LEU A 13 4.87 4.19 -7.61
CA LEU A 13 6.12 4.16 -8.36
C LEU A 13 6.12 3.03 -9.40
N LYS A 14 5.71 1.82 -9.00
CA LYS A 14 5.60 0.67 -9.93
C LYS A 14 4.55 0.89 -11.01
N CYS A 15 3.38 1.44 -10.68
CA CYS A 15 2.38 1.80 -11.68
C CYS A 15 2.97 2.74 -12.75
N LYS A 16 3.72 3.76 -12.36
CA LYS A 16 4.39 4.68 -13.29
C LYS A 16 5.44 3.99 -14.16
N GLU A 17 6.24 3.10 -13.60
CA GLU A 17 7.24 2.32 -14.35
C GLU A 17 6.61 1.45 -15.45
N PHE A 18 5.42 0.91 -15.21
CA PHE A 18 4.70 0.08 -16.17
C PHE A 18 3.70 0.86 -17.04
N GLY A 19 3.60 2.19 -16.90
CA GLY A 19 2.64 3.03 -17.63
C GLY A 19 1.17 2.80 -17.24
N ILE A 20 0.93 2.32 -16.02
CA ILE A 20 -0.39 2.03 -15.47
C ILE A 20 -0.84 3.20 -14.59
N GLU A 21 -2.11 3.57 -14.67
CA GLU A 21 -2.69 4.56 -13.76
C GLU A 21 -2.95 3.93 -12.38
N PRO A 22 -2.39 4.48 -11.29
CA PRO A 22 -2.60 3.96 -9.95
C PRO A 22 -4.01 4.26 -9.44
N ILE A 23 -4.62 3.31 -8.75
CA ILE A 23 -5.86 3.54 -7.99
C ILE A 23 -5.57 4.36 -6.72
N ASN A 24 -6.59 4.99 -6.14
CA ASN A 24 -6.41 5.75 -4.89
C ASN A 24 -6.07 4.86 -3.68
N LEU A 25 -5.48 5.47 -2.64
CA LEU A 25 -5.03 4.79 -1.42
C LEU A 25 -6.12 3.94 -0.76
N TYR A 26 -7.37 4.42 -0.72
CA TYR A 26 -8.47 3.68 -0.11
C TYR A 26 -8.75 2.35 -0.82
N HIS A 27 -8.73 2.35 -2.16
CA HIS A 27 -8.90 1.13 -2.95
C HIS A 27 -7.67 0.22 -2.89
N TYR A 28 -6.47 0.80 -2.84
CA TYR A 28 -5.24 0.05 -2.60
C TYR A 28 -5.32 -0.74 -1.29
N LEU A 29 -5.71 -0.11 -0.19
CA LEU A 29 -5.84 -0.77 1.10
C LEU A 29 -6.88 -1.90 1.09
N LYS A 30 -7.99 -1.74 0.37
CA LYS A 30 -8.99 -2.80 0.17
C LYS A 30 -8.50 -3.97 -0.67
N SER A 31 -7.48 -3.75 -1.50
CA SER A 31 -6.90 -4.81 -2.35
C SER A 31 -5.85 -5.65 -1.62
N LEU A 32 -5.42 -5.21 -0.43
CA LEU A 32 -4.45 -5.94 0.38
C LEU A 32 -5.08 -7.20 0.98
N SER A 33 -4.29 -8.27 1.05
CA SER A 33 -4.68 -9.48 1.77
C SER A 33 -4.67 -9.26 3.29
N GLU A 34 -5.36 -10.14 4.02
CA GLU A 34 -5.35 -10.13 5.49
C GLU A 34 -3.93 -10.23 6.06
N GLU A 35 -3.06 -11.04 5.45
CA GLU A 35 -1.65 -11.15 5.85
C GLU A 35 -0.89 -9.83 5.65
N GLN A 36 -1.13 -9.12 4.54
CA GLN A 36 -0.51 -7.83 4.28
C GLN A 36 -0.99 -6.77 5.27
N LEU A 37 -2.30 -6.73 5.56
CA LEU A 37 -2.88 -5.85 6.57
C LEU A 37 -2.33 -6.16 7.97
N ALA A 38 -2.22 -7.45 8.33
CA ALA A 38 -1.64 -7.87 9.60
C ALA A 38 -0.16 -7.44 9.73
N ALA A 39 0.64 -7.56 8.67
CA ALA A 39 2.02 -7.10 8.67
C ALA A 39 2.15 -5.57 8.83
N TYR A 40 1.21 -4.80 8.27
CA TYR A 40 1.17 -3.35 8.47
C TYR A 40 0.77 -2.96 9.90
N ASN A 41 -0.18 -3.69 10.50
CA ASN A 41 -0.61 -3.47 11.88
C ASN A 41 0.48 -3.84 12.90
N ASP A 42 1.18 -4.97 12.73
CA ASP A 42 2.29 -5.35 13.64
C ASP A 42 3.43 -4.32 13.63
N ARG A 43 3.64 -3.64 12.50
CA ARG A 43 4.59 -2.53 12.39
C ARG A 43 4.06 -1.19 12.90
N ALA A 44 2.76 -1.04 13.09
CA ALA A 44 2.14 0.18 13.62
C ALA A 44 2.06 0.17 15.15
N ASP A 45 1.99 -1.02 15.76
CA ASP A 45 1.98 -1.23 17.21
C ASP A 45 3.39 -1.27 17.85
N ARG A 46 4.46 -1.06 17.07
CA ARG A 46 5.86 -1.02 17.53
C ARG A 46 6.43 0.40 17.61
#